data_AF-A0A6I4ZS27-F1
#
_entry.id   AF-A0A6I4ZS27-F1
#
_cell.length_a   1.000
_cell.length_b   1.000
_cell.length_c   1.000
_cell.angle_alpha   90.00
_cell.angle_beta   90.00
_cell.angle_gamma   90.00
#
_symmetry.space_group_name_H-M   'P 1'
#
loop_
_entity.id
_entity.type
_entity.pdbx_description
1 polymer ?
#
loop_
_entity_poly.entity_id
_entity_poly.type
_entity_poly.pdbx_seq_one_letter_code
_entity_poly.pdbx_strand_id
1 'polypeptide(L)'
;SWPAWEEYAEMVGGRFFYNPGSLRGVDYPDSGYLLAANHTCSVVDEEADHPVVQGVDLSFELQDEIYLAPYHEDSLVPLVRSDFDFTYRNFFSPSLVVNDGRMYERGDWTHPPTPNLVVWAKNYRNSPIVYVQAGDVPTSYNNANYRRLLANAIKWVASDEAHEWARARNAAAVS
;
A
#
# COMPACT_ATOMS: atom_id res chain seq x y z
N SER A 1 3.02 -19.69 2.27
CA SER A 1 3.67 -18.46 1.76
C SER A 1 2.96 -17.26 2.35
N TRP A 2 3.56 -16.06 2.30
CA TRP A 2 2.98 -14.83 2.87
C TRP A 2 1.56 -14.47 2.37
N PRO A 3 1.10 -14.78 1.14
CA PRO A 3 -0.25 -14.38 0.69
C PRO A 3 -1.40 -15.03 1.48
N ALA A 4 -1.19 -16.23 2.03
CA ALA A 4 -2.20 -16.95 2.81
C ALA A 4 -2.06 -16.73 4.32
N TRP A 5 -1.08 -15.93 4.78
CA TRP A 5 -0.81 -15.72 6.20
C TRP A 5 -1.68 -14.58 6.74
N GLU A 6 -2.64 -14.88 7.62
CA GLU A 6 -3.58 -13.89 8.18
C GLU A 6 -2.87 -12.83 9.01
N GLU A 7 -1.94 -13.23 9.88
CA GLU A 7 -1.22 -12.28 10.70
C GLU A 7 -0.36 -11.32 9.86
N TYR A 8 0.17 -11.77 8.72
CA TYR A 8 0.91 -10.89 7.82
C TYR A 8 0.03 -9.78 7.27
N ALA A 9 -1.23 -10.08 6.92
CA ALA A 9 -2.18 -9.07 6.46
C ALA A 9 -2.44 -8.02 7.54
N GLU A 10 -2.54 -8.45 8.81
CA GLU A 10 -2.66 -7.55 9.96
C GLU A 10 -1.39 -6.73 10.19
N MET A 11 -0.20 -7.31 9.99
CA MET A 11 1.08 -6.62 10.11
C MET A 11 1.20 -5.47 9.09
N VAL A 12 0.86 -5.72 7.82
CA VAL A 12 1.03 -4.73 6.75
C VAL A 12 -0.20 -3.82 6.57
N GLY A 13 -1.36 -4.21 7.10
CA GLY A 13 -2.59 -3.42 7.04
C GLY A 13 -3.55 -3.76 5.90
N GLY A 14 -3.39 -4.91 5.25
CA GLY A 14 -4.25 -5.39 4.18
C GLY A 14 -3.69 -6.63 3.49
N ARG A 15 -4.32 -7.05 2.39
CA ARG A 15 -3.91 -8.25 1.66
C ARG A 15 -4.12 -8.12 0.17
N PHE A 16 -3.08 -8.42 -0.61
CA PHE A 16 -3.23 -8.71 -2.04
C PHE A 16 -3.64 -10.18 -2.23
N PHE A 17 -4.73 -10.41 -2.94
CA PHE A 17 -5.28 -11.72 -3.24
C PHE A 17 -4.93 -12.14 -4.67
N TYR A 18 -4.13 -13.19 -4.83
CA TYR A 18 -3.92 -13.84 -6.15
C TYR A 18 -5.10 -14.73 -6.56
N ASN A 19 -5.90 -15.16 -5.58
CA ASN A 19 -7.11 -15.96 -5.74
C ASN A 19 -8.16 -15.44 -4.74
N PRO A 20 -9.46 -15.66 -4.96
CA PRO A 20 -10.50 -15.30 -4.00
C PRO A 20 -10.19 -15.82 -2.58
N GLY A 21 -10.56 -15.04 -1.58
CA GLY A 21 -10.29 -15.37 -0.19
C GLY A 21 -10.92 -14.38 0.78
N SER A 22 -10.65 -14.56 2.08
CA SER A 22 -11.25 -13.75 3.13
C SER A 22 -10.22 -12.87 3.85
N LEU A 23 -10.64 -11.68 4.27
CA LEU A 23 -9.89 -10.79 5.16
C LEU A 23 -10.84 -10.25 6.24
N ARG A 24 -10.52 -10.50 7.51
CA ARG A 24 -11.38 -10.19 8.68
C ARG A 24 -12.83 -10.68 8.52
N GLY A 25 -13.00 -11.88 7.98
CA GLY A 25 -14.32 -12.50 7.79
C GLY A 25 -15.14 -11.93 6.63
N VAL A 26 -14.58 -11.02 5.84
CA VAL A 26 -15.19 -10.53 4.59
C VAL A 26 -14.57 -11.26 3.41
N ASP A 27 -15.40 -11.83 2.56
CA ASP A 27 -14.97 -12.49 1.32
C ASP A 27 -14.70 -11.46 0.23
N TYR A 28 -13.58 -11.66 -0.46
CA TYR A 28 -13.14 -10.86 -1.59
C TYR A 28 -12.88 -11.75 -2.81
N PRO A 29 -13.10 -11.24 -4.03
CA PRO A 29 -12.48 -11.82 -5.21
C PRO A 29 -10.96 -11.69 -5.13
N ASP A 30 -10.24 -12.21 -6.12
CA ASP A 30 -8.83 -11.86 -6.27
C ASP A 30 -8.68 -10.34 -6.48
N SER A 31 -7.55 -9.77 -6.05
CA SER A 31 -7.24 -8.34 -6.13
C SER A 31 -7.10 -7.87 -7.58
N GLY A 32 -6.80 -6.59 -7.81
CA GLY A 32 -6.51 -6.09 -9.15
C GLY A 32 -5.08 -5.57 -9.26
N TYR A 33 -4.47 -5.72 -10.43
CA TYR A 33 -3.17 -5.13 -10.74
C TYR A 33 -3.22 -4.32 -12.04
N LEU A 34 -2.40 -3.26 -12.11
CA LEU A 34 -2.12 -2.54 -13.35
C LEU A 34 -0.65 -2.13 -13.35
N LEU A 35 0.11 -2.64 -14.32
CA LEU A 35 1.52 -2.32 -14.48
C LEU A 35 1.71 -0.92 -15.11
N ALA A 36 2.77 -0.23 -14.70
CA ALA A 36 3.25 1.02 -15.28
C ALA A 36 2.16 2.10 -15.48
N ALA A 37 1.25 2.23 -14.51
CA ALA A 37 0.24 3.27 -14.47
C ALA A 37 0.88 4.62 -14.17
N ASN A 38 0.54 5.65 -14.94
CA ASN A 38 0.90 7.03 -14.59
C ASN A 38 -0.14 7.60 -13.63
N HIS A 39 0.32 8.24 -12.56
CA HIS A 39 -0.53 8.87 -11.56
C HIS A 39 0.21 10.01 -10.85
N THR A 40 -0.57 10.90 -10.23
CA THR A 40 -0.07 11.91 -9.32
C THR A 40 -0.20 11.40 -7.89
N CYS A 41 0.92 11.38 -7.18
CA CYS A 41 1.01 11.09 -5.77
C CYS A 41 0.96 12.40 -4.97
N SER A 42 0.07 12.48 -3.98
CA SER A 42 -0.07 13.62 -3.08
C SER A 42 0.18 13.20 -1.64
N VAL A 43 1.01 13.96 -0.92
CA VAL A 43 1.18 13.83 0.52
C VAL A 43 -0.13 14.22 1.19
N VAL A 44 -0.56 13.45 2.19
CA VAL A 44 -1.75 13.76 2.97
C VAL A 44 -1.46 14.97 3.88
N ASP A 45 -2.30 16.00 3.81
CA ASP A 45 -2.06 17.29 4.48
C ASP A 45 -1.86 17.15 5.99
N GLU A 46 -2.64 16.29 6.64
CA GLU A 46 -2.54 16.03 8.09
C GLU A 46 -1.21 15.35 8.48
N GLU A 47 -0.53 14.71 7.52
CA GLU A 47 0.72 13.97 7.72
C GLU A 47 1.93 14.64 7.05
N ALA A 48 1.80 15.90 6.61
CA ALA A 48 2.85 16.63 5.91
C ALA A 48 4.14 16.81 6.74
N ASP A 49 4.03 16.78 8.07
CA ASP A 49 5.16 16.84 9.00
C ASP A 49 5.75 15.46 9.34
N HIS A 50 5.20 14.36 8.83
CA HIS A 50 5.68 13.02 9.14
C HIS A 50 7.12 12.81 8.61
N PRO A 51 8.06 12.26 9.41
CA PRO A 51 9.47 12.15 8.98
C PRO A 51 9.69 11.41 7.66
N VAL A 52 8.79 10.47 7.33
CA VAL A 52 8.81 9.71 6.05
C VAL A 52 8.63 10.62 4.83
N VAL A 53 7.82 11.67 4.90
CA VAL A 53 7.56 12.58 3.77
C VAL A 53 8.39 13.86 3.83
N GLN A 54 9.29 13.98 4.81
CA GLN A 54 10.14 15.16 4.96
C GLN A 54 10.97 15.45 3.71
N GLY A 55 10.74 16.63 3.11
CA GLY A 55 11.44 17.08 1.91
C GLY A 55 11.05 16.33 0.63
N VAL A 56 9.94 15.60 0.66
CA VAL A 56 9.23 15.14 -0.54
C VAL A 56 8.28 16.26 -0.97
N ASP A 57 8.15 16.48 -2.28
CA ASP A 57 7.18 17.44 -2.80
C ASP A 57 5.76 17.01 -2.38
N LEU A 58 4.90 17.98 -2.03
CA LEU A 58 3.52 17.67 -1.62
C LEU A 58 2.71 16.99 -2.73
N SER A 59 3.10 17.17 -3.99
CA SER A 59 2.54 16.50 -5.15
C SER A 59 3.65 16.15 -6.14
N PHE A 60 3.69 14.92 -6.62
CA PHE A 60 4.68 14.47 -7.61
C PHE A 60 4.11 13.40 -8.54
N GLU A 61 4.54 13.39 -9.80
CA GLU A 61 4.18 12.35 -10.76
C GLU A 61 5.00 11.08 -10.52
N LEU A 62 4.37 9.92 -10.72
CA LEU A 62 5.02 8.61 -10.66
C LEU A 62 4.45 7.70 -11.76
N GLN A 63 5.24 6.73 -12.18
CA GLN A 63 4.78 5.64 -13.04
C GLN A 63 5.18 4.32 -12.39
N ASP A 64 4.22 3.49 -11.98
CA ASP A 64 4.50 2.20 -11.36
C ASP A 64 3.35 1.20 -11.47
N GLU A 65 3.56 -0.02 -10.99
CA GLU A 65 2.47 -0.93 -10.68
C GLU A 65 1.62 -0.39 -9.53
N ILE A 66 0.30 -0.47 -9.70
CA ILE A 66 -0.68 -0.12 -8.65
C ILE A 66 -1.60 -1.31 -8.37
N TYR A 67 -2.07 -1.39 -7.13
CA TYR A 67 -2.87 -2.52 -6.65
C TYR A 67 -4.26 -2.08 -6.18
N LEU A 68 -5.27 -2.79 -6.67
CA LEU A 68 -6.63 -2.74 -6.14
C LEU A 68 -6.79 -3.89 -5.13
N ALA A 69 -6.51 -3.62 -3.85
CA ALA A 69 -6.54 -4.62 -2.81
C ALA A 69 -7.21 -4.10 -1.53
N PRO A 70 -7.86 -4.97 -0.74
CA PRO A 70 -8.49 -4.54 0.51
C PRO A 70 -7.45 -4.16 1.57
N TYR A 71 -7.65 -2.97 2.14
CA TYR A 71 -6.85 -2.38 3.22
C TYR A 71 -7.74 -2.04 4.43
N HIS A 72 -7.17 -2.09 5.63
CA HIS A 72 -7.81 -1.69 6.89
C HIS A 72 -7.43 -0.26 7.24
N GLU A 73 -7.93 0.69 6.45
CA GLU A 73 -7.51 2.10 6.50
C GLU A 73 -7.69 2.75 7.88
N ASP A 74 -8.71 2.32 8.63
CA ASP A 74 -8.96 2.71 10.03
C ASP A 74 -7.78 2.44 10.98
N SER A 75 -6.88 1.54 10.57
CA SER A 75 -5.71 1.15 11.34
C SER A 75 -4.39 1.63 10.73
N LEU A 76 -4.42 2.50 9.71
CA LEU A 76 -3.26 3.04 9.01
C LEU A 76 -3.09 4.54 9.26
N VAL A 77 -1.86 5.02 9.16
CA VAL A 77 -1.56 6.44 9.02
C VAL A 77 -1.29 6.70 7.54
N PRO A 78 -2.22 7.33 6.81
CA PRO A 78 -2.09 7.49 5.36
C PRO A 78 -1.08 8.60 5.04
N LEU A 79 0.03 8.27 4.38
CA LEU A 79 1.10 9.24 4.10
C LEU A 79 1.00 9.82 2.69
N VAL A 80 0.72 8.98 1.69
CA VAL A 80 0.64 9.40 0.29
C VAL A 80 -0.53 8.70 -0.39
N ARG A 81 -1.34 9.50 -1.10
CA ARG A 81 -2.46 9.03 -1.93
C ARG A 81 -2.21 9.26 -3.40
N SER A 82 -2.86 8.45 -4.23
CA SER A 82 -2.85 8.60 -5.68
C SER A 82 -4.16 9.20 -6.19
N ASP A 83 -4.07 10.01 -7.24
CA ASP A 83 -5.23 10.50 -8.01
C ASP A 83 -5.83 9.46 -8.96
N PHE A 84 -5.25 8.25 -9.03
CA PHE A 84 -5.74 7.18 -9.90
C PHE A 84 -7.12 6.70 -9.45
N ASP A 85 -7.94 6.22 -10.40
CA ASP A 85 -9.28 5.71 -10.12
C ASP A 85 -9.22 4.22 -9.71
N PHE A 86 -9.29 3.95 -8.40
CA PHE A 86 -9.26 2.61 -7.79
C PHE A 86 -10.60 1.88 -7.90
N THR A 87 -11.06 1.68 -9.13
CA THR A 87 -12.21 0.84 -9.47
C THR A 87 -11.78 -0.31 -10.36
N TYR A 88 -12.43 -1.48 -10.24
CA TYR A 88 -12.07 -2.69 -11.00
C TYR A 88 -11.99 -2.48 -12.53
N ARG A 89 -12.65 -1.44 -13.06
CA ARG A 89 -12.61 -1.08 -14.49
C ARG A 89 -11.21 -0.74 -15.00
N ASN A 90 -10.30 -0.35 -14.11
CA ASN A 90 -8.95 0.04 -14.46
C ASN A 90 -7.88 -1.03 -14.15
N PHE A 91 -8.25 -2.18 -13.58
CA PHE A 91 -7.31 -3.22 -13.12
C PHE A 91 -7.59 -4.58 -13.76
N PHE A 92 -6.60 -5.47 -13.76
CA PHE A 92 -6.72 -6.83 -14.30
C PHE A 92 -6.68 -7.88 -13.18
N SER A 93 -7.23 -9.06 -13.46
CA SER A 93 -7.30 -10.16 -12.48
C SER A 93 -5.94 -10.88 -12.39
N PRO A 94 -5.28 -10.90 -11.21
CA PRO A 94 -4.08 -11.69 -10.97
C PRO A 94 -4.36 -13.19 -11.03
N SER A 95 -5.57 -13.65 -10.70
CA SER A 95 -5.94 -15.07 -10.83
C SER A 95 -5.85 -15.53 -12.29
N LEU A 96 -6.37 -14.74 -13.23
CA LEU A 96 -6.34 -15.08 -14.66
C LEU A 96 -4.90 -15.17 -15.20
N VAL A 97 -4.01 -14.28 -14.79
CA VAL A 97 -2.60 -14.36 -15.24
C VAL A 97 -1.84 -15.49 -14.54
N VAL A 98 -2.00 -15.67 -13.23
CA VAL A 98 -1.22 -16.67 -12.46
C VAL A 98 -1.69 -18.09 -12.76
N ASN A 99 -2.99 -18.32 -12.88
CA ASN A 99 -3.54 -19.66 -13.05
C ASN A 99 -3.68 -20.06 -14.53
N ASP A 100 -4.03 -19.11 -15.40
CA ASP A 100 -4.36 -19.40 -16.81
C ASP A 100 -3.37 -18.79 -17.81
N GLY A 101 -2.39 -18.00 -17.36
CA GLY A 101 -1.44 -17.30 -18.24
C GLY A 101 -2.05 -16.13 -19.02
N ARG A 102 -3.24 -15.68 -18.64
CA ARG A 102 -4.03 -14.66 -19.34
C ARG A 102 -3.74 -13.27 -18.81
N MET A 103 -2.66 -12.66 -19.30
CA MET A 103 -2.20 -11.34 -18.90
C MET A 103 -3.14 -10.23 -19.42
N TYR A 104 -3.35 -9.19 -18.61
CA TYR A 104 -4.19 -8.04 -18.97
C TYR A 104 -5.64 -8.42 -19.30
N GLU A 105 -6.16 -9.45 -18.62
CA GLU A 105 -7.54 -9.87 -18.74
C GLU A 105 -8.33 -9.62 -17.46
N ARG A 106 -9.63 -9.33 -17.65
CA ARG A 106 -10.63 -9.26 -16.58
C ARG A 106 -11.69 -10.36 -16.71
N GLY A 107 -12.14 -10.68 -17.94
CA GLY A 107 -13.32 -11.51 -18.12
C GLY A 107 -14.52 -10.91 -17.38
N ASP A 108 -15.21 -11.72 -16.58
CA ASP A 108 -16.32 -11.29 -15.71
C ASP A 108 -15.86 -10.85 -14.30
N TRP A 109 -14.55 -10.75 -14.06
CA TRP A 109 -14.01 -10.32 -12.77
C TRP A 109 -14.44 -8.90 -12.41
N THR A 110 -14.88 -8.73 -11.17
CA THR A 110 -15.20 -7.44 -10.57
C THR A 110 -14.62 -7.40 -9.16
N HIS A 111 -14.38 -6.21 -8.63
CA HIS A 111 -13.85 -6.01 -7.28
C HIS A 111 -14.45 -4.72 -6.69
N PRO A 112 -14.76 -4.67 -5.38
CA PRO A 112 -15.14 -3.43 -4.71
C PRO A 112 -14.06 -2.34 -4.87
N PRO A 113 -14.41 -1.05 -4.90
CA PRO A 113 -13.40 0.00 -4.87
C PRO A 113 -12.57 -0.09 -3.57
N THR A 114 -11.31 0.34 -3.62
CA THR A 114 -10.41 0.35 -2.46
C THR A 114 -9.91 1.76 -2.20
N PRO A 115 -9.39 2.06 -1.00
CA PRO A 115 -8.70 3.31 -0.75
C PRO A 115 -7.57 3.54 -1.76
N ASN A 116 -7.38 4.79 -2.18
CA ASN A 116 -6.33 5.23 -3.09
C ASN A 116 -4.97 5.45 -2.41
N LEU A 117 -4.67 4.63 -1.40
CA LEU A 117 -3.52 4.76 -0.53
C LEU A 117 -2.32 4.01 -1.12
N VAL A 118 -1.20 4.70 -1.34
CA VAL A 118 0.00 4.11 -1.98
C VAL A 118 1.22 4.08 -1.06
N VAL A 119 1.22 4.88 0.01
CA VAL A 119 2.21 4.83 1.10
C VAL A 119 1.51 5.06 2.44
N TRP A 120 1.83 4.22 3.43
CA TRP A 120 1.29 4.39 4.78
C TRP A 120 2.27 3.93 5.86
N ALA A 121 2.09 4.48 7.05
CA ALA A 121 2.73 4.00 8.27
C ALA A 121 1.75 3.20 9.13
N LYS A 122 2.28 2.24 9.88
CA LYS A 122 1.54 1.40 10.83
C LYS A 122 2.49 0.93 11.93
N ASN A 123 1.93 0.47 13.05
CA ASN A 123 2.65 -0.39 13.97
C ASN A 123 2.01 -1.78 14.02
N TYR A 124 2.82 -2.82 14.16
CA TYR A 124 2.36 -4.11 14.62
C TYR A 124 3.08 -4.45 15.92
N ARG A 125 2.32 -4.50 17.02
CA ARG A 125 2.89 -4.45 18.37
C ARG A 125 3.85 -3.26 18.48
N ASN A 126 5.09 -3.49 18.92
CA ASN A 126 6.10 -2.45 19.11
C ASN A 126 6.97 -2.19 17.86
N SER A 127 6.65 -2.80 16.72
CA SER A 127 7.40 -2.62 15.47
C SER A 127 6.77 -1.53 14.62
N PRO A 128 7.48 -0.43 14.30
CA PRO A 128 7.05 0.52 13.29
C PRO A 128 7.22 -0.10 11.90
N ILE A 129 6.28 0.20 11.00
CA ILE A 129 6.20 -0.34 9.65
C ILE A 129 5.85 0.83 8.73
N VAL A 130 6.55 0.93 7.60
CA VAL A 130 6.14 1.75 6.46
C VAL A 130 5.94 0.81 5.27
N TYR A 131 4.79 0.91 4.63
CA TYR A 131 4.50 0.21 3.38
C TYR A 131 4.58 1.22 2.23
N VAL A 132 5.34 0.89 1.19
CA VAL A 132 5.47 1.66 -0.04
C VAL A 132 5.11 0.72 -1.19
N GLN A 133 4.04 1.00 -1.94
CA GLN A 133 3.60 0.13 -3.04
C GLN A 133 4.58 0.11 -4.21
N ALA A 134 5.06 1.29 -4.58
CA ALA A 134 5.94 1.49 -5.73
C ALA A 134 7.25 0.70 -5.60
N GLY A 135 7.77 0.21 -6.74
CA GLY A 135 9.00 -0.55 -6.86
C GLY A 135 9.05 -1.54 -8.04
N ASP A 136 8.10 -1.55 -8.98
CA ASP A 136 8.11 -2.54 -10.08
C ASP A 136 9.03 -2.09 -11.23
N VAL A 137 9.03 -0.79 -11.57
CA VAL A 137 9.64 -0.28 -12.81
C VAL A 137 10.82 0.68 -12.60
N PRO A 138 11.79 0.75 -13.55
CA PRO A 138 12.93 1.69 -13.49
C PRO A 138 12.55 3.16 -13.31
N THR A 139 11.40 3.59 -13.84
CA THR A 139 10.92 4.97 -13.75
C THR A 139 10.69 5.39 -12.30
N SER A 140 10.23 4.49 -11.44
CA SER A 140 10.11 4.74 -10.00
C SER A 140 11.45 4.97 -9.33
N TYR A 141 12.44 4.09 -9.57
CA TYR A 141 13.77 4.23 -9.01
C TYR A 141 14.51 5.50 -9.47
N ASN A 142 14.17 5.99 -10.66
CA ASN A 142 14.69 7.24 -11.21
C ASN A 142 14.00 8.50 -10.65
N ASN A 143 12.84 8.36 -10.00
CA ASN A 143 12.12 9.47 -9.39
C ASN A 143 12.79 9.94 -8.09
N ALA A 144 13.10 11.24 -7.99
CA ALA A 144 13.79 11.82 -6.84
C ALA A 144 12.92 11.84 -5.57
N ASN A 145 11.61 12.10 -5.71
CA ASN A 145 10.65 12.08 -4.61
C ASN A 145 10.50 10.65 -4.05
N TYR A 146 10.35 9.66 -4.92
CA TYR A 146 10.32 8.25 -4.51
C TYR A 146 11.59 7.84 -3.75
N ARG A 147 12.79 8.14 -4.28
CA ARG A 147 14.05 7.82 -3.60
C ARG A 147 14.17 8.51 -2.24
N ARG A 148 13.73 9.77 -2.13
CA ARG A 148 13.73 10.51 -0.87
C ARG A 148 12.80 9.86 0.14
N LEU A 149 11.55 9.58 -0.27
CA LEU A 149 10.55 8.92 0.54
C LEU A 149 11.04 7.55 1.04
N LEU A 150 11.61 6.73 0.17
CA LEU A 150 12.15 5.41 0.53
C LEU A 150 13.31 5.53 1.53
N ALA A 151 14.23 6.47 1.30
CA ALA A 151 15.34 6.70 2.22
C ALA A 151 14.87 7.21 3.59
N ASN A 152 13.86 8.08 3.62
CA ASN A 152 13.26 8.58 4.85
C ASN A 152 12.51 7.46 5.59
N ALA A 153 11.76 6.61 4.88
CA ALA A 153 11.08 5.45 5.44
C ALA A 153 12.05 4.52 6.16
N ILE A 154 13.16 4.15 5.51
CA ILE A 154 14.21 3.30 6.09
C ILE A 154 14.81 3.95 7.34
N LYS A 155 15.14 5.25 7.28
CA LYS A 155 15.70 5.98 8.42
C LYS A 155 14.72 6.04 9.59
N TRP A 156 13.46 6.34 9.32
CA TRP A 156 12.43 6.49 10.33
C TRP A 156 12.16 5.17 11.03
N VAL A 157 11.89 4.07 10.31
CA VAL A 157 11.60 2.78 10.96
C VAL A 157 12.78 2.23 11.79
N ALA A 158 14.00 2.68 11.53
CA ALA A 158 15.20 2.34 12.30
C ALA A 158 15.47 3.29 13.48
N SER A 159 14.66 4.34 13.67
CA SER A 159 14.87 5.37 14.69
C SER A 159 14.19 5.05 16.01
N ASP A 160 14.76 5.55 17.12
CA ASP A 160 14.13 5.46 18.44
C ASP A 160 12.74 6.11 18.46
N GLU A 161 12.57 7.22 17.74
CA GLU A 161 11.29 7.93 17.59
C GLU A 161 10.18 7.02 17.05
N ALA A 162 10.44 6.29 15.95
CA ALA A 162 9.45 5.39 15.38
C ALA A 162 9.14 4.20 16.31
N HIS A 163 10.14 3.71 17.03
CA HIS A 163 9.95 2.65 18.02
C HIS A 163 9.16 3.13 19.24
N GLU A 164 9.37 4.35 19.71
CA GLU A 164 8.57 5.00 20.77
C GLU A 164 7.12 5.20 20.31
N TRP A 165 6.94 5.73 19.10
CA TRP A 165 5.63 5.88 18.47
C TRP A 165 4.87 4.55 18.39
N ALA A 166 5.53 3.48 17.95
CA ALA A 166 4.92 2.14 17.87
C ALA A 166 4.54 1.59 19.24
N ARG A 167 5.40 1.76 20.27
CA ARG A 167 5.10 1.35 21.65
C ARG A 167 3.90 2.11 22.23
N ALA A 168 3.83 3.42 22.02
CA ALA A 168 2.74 4.25 22.52
C ALA A 168 1.39 3.83 21.90
N ARG A 169 1.36 3.61 20.58
CA ARG A 169 0.16 3.13 19.88
C ARG A 169 -0.26 1.74 20.34
N ASN A 170 0.69 0.83 20.52
CA ASN A 170 0.40 -0.51 21.02
C ASN A 170 -0.20 -0.46 22.44
N ALA A 171 0.32 0.38 23.33
CA ALA A 171 -0.23 0.56 24.67
C ALA A 171 -1.67 1.09 24.65
N ALA A 172 -1.96 2.07 23.78
CA ALA A 172 -3.30 2.65 23.64
C ALA A 172 -4.34 1.68 23.03
N ALA A 173 -3.92 0.70 22.24
CA ALA A 173 -4.82 -0.31 21.68
C ALA A 173 -5.20 -1.42 22.68
N VAL A 174 -4.45 -1.55 23.79
CA VAL A 174 -4.65 -2.58 24.83
C VAL A 174 -5.40 -2.04 26.05
N SER A 175 -5.49 -0.72 26.19
CA SER A 175 -6.25 -0.02 27.25
C SER A 175 -7.73 0.09 26.94
#